data_AF-A0A268TY13-F1
#
_entry.id   AF-A0A268TY13-F1
#
_cell.length_a   1.000
_cell.length_b   1.000
_cell.length_c   1.000
_cell.angle_alpha   90.00
_cell.angle_beta   90.00
_cell.angle_gamma   90.00
#
_symmetry.space_group_name_H-M   'P 1'
#
loop_
_entity.id
_entity.type
_entity.pdbx_description
1 polymer ?
#
loop_
_entity_poly.entity_id
_entity_poly.type
_entity_poly.pdbx_seq_one_letter_code
_entity_poly.pdbx_strand_id
1 'polypeptide(L)'
;MIEIKISPLPTPPSTKDALNFAERADNFVEALPQFQEELNKFAEEGNALKDELNAATQSLIANLNDTKDAGVQELQAKTQSSKTEIETKLSDVIDTIEKKVSETRLDELLNAYDEAKNSSITAIKSQQEKSEESLEAFKQESLESFQTSKEAVIGEILAQQKNPQDLEWKLLTAIASFLREQIKSLKDDFEERQRIGRKDYFFRNVLPENYVPMGIKLKAQDYPLLWYYTIGTAGNDRRNYFEIPKSNQYSKGTDITKEIGTFGMCGLPEIEININALLAGGSGNAFKTSWTNNYITGSGGSYPDNTLAFSASKASEVYGRSSEVEVNRVHYLEGVYAGKKQKSDQNKFRDFIEQIRKKDEQRLELPEQEPPLEVKPVYIRGLPSVQY
;
A
#
# COMPACT_ATOMS: atom_id res chain seq x y z
N MET A 1 60.33 -48.19 41.84
CA MET A 1 61.46 -48.64 40.98
C MET A 1 61.62 -50.11 41.27
N ILE A 2 61.51 -50.98 40.27
CA ILE A 2 61.65 -52.44 40.47
C ILE A 2 63.13 -52.71 40.69
N GLU A 3 63.49 -53.29 41.82
CA GLU A 3 64.88 -53.53 42.21
C GLU A 3 65.09 -55.01 42.54
N ILE A 4 64.68 -55.88 41.61
CA ILE A 4 64.97 -57.32 41.69
C ILE A 4 66.22 -57.61 40.88
N LYS A 5 67.19 -58.23 41.54
CA LYS A 5 68.38 -58.79 40.91
C LYS A 5 68.07 -60.22 40.47
N ILE A 6 68.15 -60.46 39.16
CA ILE A 6 68.07 -61.81 38.61
C ILE A 6 69.48 -62.39 38.59
N SER A 7 69.67 -63.48 39.31
CA SER A 7 70.93 -64.21 39.38
C SER A 7 71.26 -64.80 38.01
N PRO A 8 72.51 -64.64 37.50
CA PRO A 8 72.89 -65.22 36.23
C PRO A 8 72.89 -66.75 36.34
N LEU A 9 72.30 -67.42 35.36
CA LEU A 9 72.35 -68.87 35.28
C LEU A 9 73.81 -69.36 35.10
N PRO A 10 74.21 -70.48 35.72
CA PRO A 10 75.49 -71.12 35.44
C PRO A 10 75.65 -71.43 33.96
N THR A 11 76.90 -71.55 33.49
CA THR A 11 77.14 -71.91 32.08
C THR A 11 76.59 -73.32 31.82
N PRO A 12 75.72 -73.51 30.81
CA PRO A 12 75.13 -74.82 30.56
C PRO A 12 76.23 -75.85 30.22
N PRO A 13 76.02 -77.12 30.56
CA PRO A 13 76.99 -78.18 30.25
C PRO A 13 77.18 -78.30 28.73
N SER A 14 78.40 -78.55 28.30
CA SER A 14 78.76 -78.69 26.88
C SER A 14 79.46 -80.00 26.61
N THR A 15 79.07 -80.68 25.53
CA THR A 15 79.70 -81.94 25.09
C THR A 15 81.16 -81.80 24.68
N LYS A 16 81.68 -80.57 24.58
CA LYS A 16 83.09 -80.26 24.31
C LYS A 16 83.99 -80.28 25.55
N ASP A 17 83.42 -80.28 26.76
CA ASP A 17 84.14 -80.34 28.05
C ASP A 17 83.57 -81.48 28.90
N ALA A 18 83.91 -82.71 28.52
CA ALA A 18 83.36 -83.92 29.14
C ALA A 18 83.83 -84.13 30.60
N LEU A 19 84.96 -83.53 30.99
CA LEU A 19 85.54 -83.69 32.32
C LEU A 19 84.69 -83.05 33.43
N ASN A 20 83.95 -81.98 33.12
CA ASN A 20 83.12 -81.25 34.09
C ASN A 20 81.62 -81.27 33.76
N PHE A 21 81.18 -82.13 32.84
CA PHE A 21 79.82 -82.10 32.30
C PHE A 21 78.75 -82.35 33.38
N ALA A 22 78.93 -83.37 34.23
CA ALA A 22 77.96 -83.74 35.25
C ALA A 22 77.79 -82.63 36.30
N GLU A 23 78.89 -82.13 36.87
CA GLU A 23 78.87 -81.05 37.85
C GLU A 23 78.23 -79.76 37.29
N ARG A 24 78.50 -79.41 36.02
CA ARG A 24 77.86 -78.26 35.37
C ARG A 24 76.37 -78.48 35.08
N ALA A 25 75.98 -79.71 34.74
CA ALA A 25 74.58 -80.05 34.53
C ALA A 25 73.79 -79.96 35.83
N ASP A 26 74.32 -80.50 36.93
CA ASP A 26 73.71 -80.45 38.25
C ASP A 26 73.59 -79.00 38.72
N ASN A 27 74.68 -78.23 38.67
CA ASN A 27 74.68 -76.80 39.04
C ASN A 27 73.68 -75.98 38.19
N PHE A 28 73.57 -76.25 36.90
CA PHE A 28 72.63 -75.54 36.03
C PHE A 28 71.18 -75.89 36.36
N VAL A 29 70.87 -77.18 36.53
CA VAL A 29 69.51 -77.64 36.85
C VAL A 29 69.09 -77.18 38.24
N GLU A 30 70.01 -77.20 39.21
CA GLU A 30 69.77 -76.71 40.58
C GLU A 30 69.51 -75.19 40.63
N ALA A 31 70.06 -74.42 39.69
CA ALA A 31 69.83 -72.98 39.60
C ALA A 31 68.48 -72.59 38.94
N LEU A 32 67.82 -73.50 38.20
CA LEU A 32 66.57 -73.19 37.49
C LEU A 32 65.39 -72.83 38.42
N PRO A 33 65.13 -73.55 39.54
CA PRO A 33 64.08 -73.17 40.49
C PRO A 33 64.27 -71.77 41.04
N GLN A 34 65.50 -71.42 41.46
CA GLN A 34 65.81 -70.09 41.98
C GLN A 34 65.56 -69.01 40.91
N PHE A 35 66.02 -69.23 39.67
CA PHE A 35 65.77 -68.31 38.56
C PHE A 35 64.28 -68.12 38.27
N GLN A 36 63.49 -69.20 38.32
CA GLN A 36 62.04 -69.13 38.15
C GLN A 36 61.36 -68.32 39.26
N GLU A 37 61.75 -68.52 40.52
CA GLU A 37 61.25 -67.75 41.66
C GLU A 37 61.57 -66.26 41.51
N GLU A 38 62.82 -65.92 41.14
CA GLU A 38 63.24 -64.54 40.89
C GLU A 38 62.46 -63.90 39.73
N LEU A 39 62.20 -64.64 38.65
CA LEU A 39 61.40 -64.17 37.51
C LEU A 39 59.94 -63.94 37.90
N ASN A 40 59.34 -64.85 38.67
CA ASN A 40 57.97 -64.70 39.16
C ASN A 40 57.85 -63.49 40.07
N LYS A 41 58.80 -63.29 40.98
CA LYS A 41 58.86 -62.10 41.83
C LYS A 41 58.99 -60.82 41.00
N PHE A 42 59.77 -60.85 39.93
CA PHE A 42 59.89 -59.71 39.00
C PHE A 42 58.57 -59.41 38.30
N ALA A 43 57.84 -60.43 37.85
CA ALA A 43 56.52 -60.27 37.27
C ALA A 43 55.49 -59.72 38.28
N GLU A 44 55.54 -60.17 39.54
CA GLU A 44 54.69 -59.66 40.62
C GLU A 44 54.96 -58.17 40.91
N GLU A 45 56.22 -57.77 41.09
CA GLU A 45 56.58 -56.36 41.27
C GLU A 45 56.23 -55.51 40.03
N GLY A 46 56.37 -56.08 38.83
CA GLY A 46 55.94 -55.45 37.58
C GLY A 46 54.43 -55.19 37.51
N ASN A 47 53.63 -56.17 37.94
CA ASN A 47 52.18 -56.03 38.00
C ASN A 47 51.76 -55.02 39.09
N ALA A 48 52.38 -55.07 40.26
CA ALA A 48 52.13 -54.10 41.33
C ALA A 48 52.44 -52.66 40.87
N LEU A 49 53.58 -52.44 40.20
CA LEU A 49 53.93 -51.12 39.65
C LEU A 49 52.93 -50.66 38.59
N LYS A 50 52.45 -51.56 37.73
CA LYS A 50 51.42 -51.25 36.74
C LYS A 50 50.12 -50.80 37.41
N ASP A 51 49.70 -51.48 38.47
CA ASP A 51 48.48 -51.15 39.21
C ASP A 51 48.60 -49.82 39.96
N GLU A 52 49.74 -49.56 40.60
CA GLU A 52 50.06 -48.25 41.19
C GLU A 52 50.05 -47.14 40.15
N LEU A 53 50.66 -47.36 38.98
CA LEU A 53 50.68 -46.38 37.90
C LEU A 53 49.27 -46.11 37.36
N ASN A 54 48.44 -47.16 37.22
CA ASN A 54 47.05 -47.02 36.79
C ASN A 54 46.24 -46.23 37.82
N ALA A 55 46.38 -46.52 39.12
CA ALA A 55 45.70 -45.79 40.18
C ALA A 55 46.14 -44.32 40.24
N ALA A 56 47.44 -44.05 40.13
CA ALA A 56 47.99 -42.69 40.08
C ALA A 56 47.47 -41.92 38.84
N THR A 57 47.41 -42.58 37.68
CA THR A 57 46.88 -42.00 36.45
C THR A 57 45.40 -41.67 36.59
N GLN A 58 44.60 -42.58 37.16
CA GLN A 58 43.17 -42.35 37.40
C GLN A 58 42.93 -41.21 38.39
N SER A 59 43.72 -41.12 39.46
CA SER A 59 43.66 -40.01 40.42
C SER A 59 44.01 -38.67 39.76
N LEU A 60 45.03 -38.64 38.91
CA LEU A 60 45.40 -37.45 38.16
C LEU A 60 44.28 -37.00 37.21
N ILE A 61 43.66 -37.95 36.50
CA ILE A 61 42.52 -37.67 35.62
C ILE A 61 41.34 -37.10 36.41
N ALA A 62 41.02 -37.66 37.58
CA ALA A 62 39.95 -37.15 38.44
C ALA A 62 40.23 -35.70 38.89
N ASN A 63 41.43 -35.43 39.42
CA ASN A 63 41.83 -34.08 39.85
C ASN A 63 41.81 -33.06 38.69
N LEU A 64 42.20 -33.47 37.48
CA LEU A 64 42.14 -32.62 36.30
C LEU A 64 40.70 -32.28 35.91
N ASN A 65 39.79 -33.26 35.99
CA ASN A 65 38.37 -33.03 35.72
C ASN A 65 37.75 -32.10 36.77
N ASP A 66 38.03 -32.31 38.07
CA ASP A 66 37.53 -31.45 39.13
C ASP A 66 38.03 -30.00 38.98
N THR A 67 39.32 -29.82 38.63
CA THR A 67 39.90 -28.50 38.37
C THR A 67 39.26 -27.83 37.15
N LYS A 68 39.02 -28.60 36.09
CA LYS A 68 38.34 -28.11 34.87
C LYS A 68 36.92 -27.66 35.20
N ASP A 69 36.16 -28.47 35.94
CA ASP A 69 34.77 -28.18 36.27
C ASP A 69 34.66 -26.96 37.20
N ALA A 70 35.55 -26.82 38.18
CA ALA A 70 35.64 -25.61 39.00
C ALA A 70 35.94 -24.36 38.16
N GLY A 71 36.89 -24.43 37.23
CA GLY A 71 37.20 -23.33 36.32
C GLY A 71 36.05 -22.96 35.39
N VAL A 72 35.29 -23.95 34.91
CA VAL A 72 34.07 -23.71 34.10
C VAL A 72 33.00 -23.00 34.92
N GLN A 73 32.77 -23.42 36.17
CA GLN A 73 31.78 -22.79 37.06
C GLN A 73 32.16 -21.34 37.38
N GLU A 74 33.44 -21.06 37.65
CA GLU A 74 33.92 -19.70 37.90
C GLU A 74 33.72 -18.79 36.67
N LEU A 75 34.06 -19.27 35.48
CA LEU A 75 33.86 -18.54 34.22
C LEU A 75 32.37 -18.28 33.96
N GLN A 76 31.50 -19.24 34.22
CA GLN A 76 30.05 -19.07 34.09
C GLN A 76 29.51 -18.03 35.07
N ALA A 77 29.92 -18.07 36.34
CA ALA A 77 29.52 -17.09 37.34
C ALA A 77 29.96 -15.68 36.97
N LYS A 78 31.21 -15.53 36.50
CA LYS A 78 31.75 -14.23 36.04
C LYS A 78 31.02 -13.71 34.81
N THR A 79 30.73 -14.60 33.85
CA THR A 79 29.95 -14.25 32.64
C THR A 79 28.55 -13.77 33.00
N GLN A 80 27.86 -14.47 33.92
CA GLN A 80 26.53 -14.09 34.36
C GLN A 80 26.53 -12.75 35.11
N SER A 81 27.53 -12.52 35.98
CA SER A 81 27.69 -11.26 36.70
C SER A 81 27.92 -10.08 35.74
N SER A 82 28.81 -10.23 34.76
CA SER A 82 29.05 -9.18 33.75
C SER A 82 27.83 -8.92 32.88
N LYS A 83 27.05 -9.96 32.53
CA LYS A 83 25.80 -9.81 31.78
C LYS A 83 24.80 -8.95 32.55
N THR A 84 24.56 -9.26 33.83
CA THR A 84 23.64 -8.49 34.67
C THR A 84 24.08 -7.03 34.80
N GLU A 85 25.39 -6.77 34.99
CA GLU A 85 25.91 -5.41 35.08
C GLU A 85 25.67 -4.60 33.79
N ILE A 86 25.87 -5.22 32.62
CA ILE A 86 25.59 -4.60 31.32
C ILE A 86 24.10 -4.32 31.15
N GLU A 87 23.23 -5.25 31.52
CA GLU A 87 21.77 -5.09 31.43
C GLU A 87 21.29 -3.93 32.31
N THR A 88 21.80 -3.82 33.55
CA THR A 88 21.46 -2.69 34.43
C THR A 88 21.92 -1.36 33.85
N LYS A 89 23.18 -1.26 33.39
CA LYS A 89 23.70 -0.01 32.79
C LYS A 89 22.94 0.39 31.53
N LEU A 90 22.52 -0.59 30.71
CA LEU A 90 21.74 -0.31 29.51
C LEU A 90 20.35 0.22 29.87
N SER A 91 19.70 -0.35 30.89
CA SER A 91 18.41 0.15 31.38
C SER A 91 18.52 1.60 31.86
N ASP A 92 19.52 1.92 32.69
CA ASP A 92 19.72 3.28 33.21
C ASP A 92 19.95 4.31 32.08
N VAL A 93 20.69 3.92 31.04
CA VAL A 93 20.94 4.75 29.85
C VAL A 93 19.65 4.96 29.05
N ILE A 94 18.85 3.90 28.86
CA ILE A 94 17.55 4.00 28.17
C ILE A 94 16.64 4.96 28.93
N ASP A 95 16.46 4.77 30.24
CA ASP A 95 15.62 5.64 31.07
C ASP A 95 16.07 7.10 31.01
N THR A 96 17.39 7.33 31.03
CA THR A 96 17.97 8.67 30.88
C THR A 96 17.66 9.29 29.50
N ILE A 97 17.75 8.50 28.43
CA ILE A 97 17.45 8.95 27.07
C ILE A 97 15.95 9.24 26.93
N GLU A 98 15.08 8.36 27.40
CA GLU A 98 13.62 8.53 27.34
C GLU A 98 13.18 9.78 28.10
N LYS A 99 13.75 10.02 29.28
CA LYS A 99 13.51 11.26 30.03
C LYS A 99 13.95 12.50 29.26
N LYS A 100 15.18 12.51 28.71
CA LYS A 100 15.66 13.66 27.91
C LYS A 100 14.84 13.91 26.65
N VAL A 101 14.44 12.84 25.96
CA VAL A 101 13.63 12.93 24.73
C VAL A 101 12.24 13.47 25.01
N SER A 102 11.62 13.04 26.11
CA SER A 102 10.28 13.52 26.52
C SER A 102 10.30 14.97 26.99
N GLU A 103 11.29 15.38 27.79
CA GLU A 103 11.43 16.76 28.27
C GLU A 103 11.80 17.74 27.14
N THR A 104 12.75 17.39 26.27
CA THR A 104 13.30 18.34 25.27
C THR A 104 12.33 18.55 24.10
N ARG A 105 11.69 17.49 23.58
CA ARG A 105 10.84 17.64 22.38
C ARG A 105 9.49 18.27 22.67
N LEU A 106 8.89 18.03 23.84
CA LEU A 106 7.54 18.53 24.11
C LEU A 106 7.57 20.02 24.44
N ASP A 107 8.51 20.48 25.26
CA ASP A 107 8.60 21.89 25.65
C ASP A 107 9.08 22.78 24.49
N GLU A 108 10.03 22.31 23.68
CA GLU A 108 10.45 23.04 22.48
C GLU A 108 9.34 23.11 21.42
N LEU A 109 8.58 22.02 21.22
CA LEU A 109 7.45 22.03 20.28
C LEU A 109 6.28 22.88 20.79
N LEU A 110 6.01 22.88 22.09
CA LEU A 110 4.97 23.74 22.69
C LEU A 110 5.35 25.21 22.60
N ASN A 111 6.60 25.57 22.93
CA ASN A 111 7.08 26.94 22.81
C ASN A 111 7.10 27.40 21.34
N ALA A 112 7.60 26.57 20.41
CA ALA A 112 7.60 26.91 18.99
C ALA A 112 6.18 27.00 18.42
N TYR A 113 5.24 26.16 18.89
CA TYR A 113 3.84 26.23 18.51
C TYR A 113 3.17 27.49 19.03
N ASP A 114 3.39 27.86 20.30
CA ASP A 114 2.82 29.08 20.88
C ASP A 114 3.42 30.34 20.24
N GLU A 115 4.73 30.37 19.96
CA GLU A 115 5.37 31.46 19.22
C GLU A 115 4.83 31.57 17.79
N ALA A 116 4.70 30.46 17.06
CA ALA A 116 4.17 30.45 15.70
C ALA A 116 2.69 30.85 15.66
N LYS A 117 1.89 30.37 16.61
CA LYS A 117 0.47 30.73 16.78
C LYS A 117 0.32 32.21 17.10
N ASN A 118 1.08 32.74 18.06
CA ASN A 118 1.03 34.16 18.44
C ASN A 118 1.53 35.08 17.31
N SER A 119 2.58 34.67 16.59
CA SER A 119 3.07 35.38 15.41
C SER A 119 2.02 35.40 14.29
N SER A 120 1.34 34.26 14.05
CA SER A 120 0.28 34.16 13.06
C SER A 120 -0.95 34.99 13.43
N ILE A 121 -1.37 34.99 14.70
CA ILE A 121 -2.47 35.83 15.18
C ILE A 121 -2.13 37.32 14.99
N THR A 122 -0.90 37.73 15.32
CA THR A 122 -0.44 39.11 15.14
C THR A 122 -0.42 39.51 13.67
N ALA A 123 0.08 38.64 12.78
CA ALA A 123 0.10 38.88 11.34
C ALA A 123 -1.31 38.97 10.76
N ILE A 124 -2.23 38.09 11.17
CA ILE A 124 -3.64 38.12 10.74
C ILE A 124 -4.31 39.41 11.19
N LYS A 125 -4.14 39.82 12.46
CA LYS A 125 -4.70 41.09 12.97
C LYS A 125 -4.16 42.30 12.20
N SER A 126 -2.84 42.36 12.00
CA SER A 126 -2.22 43.45 11.22
C SER A 126 -2.70 43.48 9.77
N GLN A 127 -2.87 42.32 9.14
CA GLN A 127 -3.40 42.23 7.77
C GLN A 127 -4.88 42.61 7.71
N GLN A 128 -5.66 42.23 8.73
CA GLN A 128 -7.07 42.61 8.86
C GLN A 128 -7.20 44.13 9.00
N GLU A 129 -6.45 44.75 9.90
CA GLU A 129 -6.41 46.22 10.07
C GLU A 129 -6.04 46.92 8.76
N LYS A 130 -4.99 46.46 8.06
CA LYS A 130 -4.61 47.01 6.74
C LYS A 130 -5.70 46.82 5.69
N SER A 131 -6.41 45.69 5.71
CA SER A 131 -7.50 45.42 4.78
C SER A 131 -8.73 46.28 5.07
N GLU A 132 -9.02 46.55 6.35
CA GLU A 132 -10.07 47.47 6.78
C GLU A 132 -9.71 48.90 6.40
N GLU A 133 -8.48 49.34 6.64
CA GLU A 133 -7.98 50.65 6.19
C GLU A 133 -8.04 50.79 4.66
N SER A 134 -7.60 49.77 3.92
CA SER A 134 -7.64 49.77 2.45
C SER A 134 -9.08 49.75 1.93
N LEU A 135 -9.98 49.05 2.61
CA LEU A 135 -11.40 49.00 2.25
C LEU A 135 -12.07 50.34 2.52
N GLU A 136 -11.79 50.99 3.64
CA GLU A 136 -12.31 52.32 3.94
C GLU A 136 -11.71 53.38 3.00
N ALA A 137 -10.41 53.31 2.70
CA ALA A 137 -9.78 54.16 1.70
C ALA A 137 -10.38 53.95 0.31
N PHE A 138 -10.62 52.69 -0.11
CA PHE A 138 -11.26 52.38 -1.38
C PHE A 138 -12.73 52.81 -1.42
N LYS A 139 -13.49 52.64 -0.32
CA LYS A 139 -14.86 53.17 -0.23
C LYS A 139 -14.85 54.68 -0.37
N GLN A 140 -13.92 55.36 0.29
CA GLN A 140 -13.82 56.80 0.24
C GLN A 140 -13.36 57.30 -1.13
N GLU A 141 -12.34 56.69 -1.74
CA GLU A 141 -11.89 56.98 -3.10
C GLU A 141 -12.98 56.67 -4.13
N SER A 142 -13.67 55.53 -3.98
CA SER A 142 -14.80 55.18 -4.85
C SER A 142 -15.98 56.12 -4.65
N LEU A 143 -16.22 56.63 -3.44
CA LEU A 143 -17.27 57.60 -3.15
C LEU A 143 -16.91 58.97 -3.73
N GLU A 144 -15.66 59.42 -3.58
CA GLU A 144 -15.14 60.67 -4.14
C GLU A 144 -15.07 60.62 -5.66
N SER A 145 -14.61 59.50 -6.23
CA SER A 145 -14.62 59.23 -7.68
C SER A 145 -16.05 59.16 -8.21
N PHE A 146 -16.97 58.50 -7.50
CA PHE A 146 -18.38 58.48 -7.87
C PHE A 146 -19.01 59.87 -7.77
N GLN A 147 -18.71 60.65 -6.74
CA GLN A 147 -19.19 62.02 -6.58
C GLN A 147 -18.62 62.93 -7.66
N THR A 148 -17.32 62.87 -7.93
CA THR A 148 -16.63 63.66 -8.96
C THR A 148 -17.12 63.28 -10.36
N SER A 149 -17.27 61.98 -10.64
CA SER A 149 -17.81 61.48 -11.91
C SER A 149 -19.28 61.85 -12.06
N LYS A 150 -20.08 61.72 -10.99
CA LYS A 150 -21.46 62.19 -10.95
C LYS A 150 -21.54 63.69 -11.22
N GLU A 151 -20.69 64.51 -10.61
CA GLU A 151 -20.65 65.96 -10.83
C GLU A 151 -20.15 66.34 -12.23
N ALA A 152 -19.14 65.64 -12.77
CA ALA A 152 -18.64 65.83 -14.12
C ALA A 152 -19.67 65.42 -15.18
N VAL A 153 -20.32 64.27 -14.98
CA VAL A 153 -21.44 63.79 -15.82
C VAL A 153 -22.59 64.78 -15.70
N ILE A 154 -23.02 65.19 -14.50
CA ILE A 154 -24.05 66.24 -14.31
C ILE A 154 -23.64 67.53 -15.01
N GLY A 155 -22.39 67.96 -14.92
CA GLY A 155 -21.85 69.13 -15.62
C GLY A 155 -21.89 69.00 -17.14
N GLU A 156 -21.51 67.83 -17.69
CA GLU A 156 -21.63 67.52 -19.12
C GLU A 156 -23.08 67.43 -19.58
N ILE A 157 -23.98 66.87 -18.77
CA ILE A 157 -25.42 66.76 -19.06
C ILE A 157 -26.07 68.13 -19.05
N LEU A 158 -25.76 68.95 -18.04
CA LEU A 158 -26.21 70.33 -17.93
C LEU A 158 -25.65 71.18 -19.07
N ALA A 159 -24.41 70.92 -19.51
CA ALA A 159 -23.80 71.57 -20.68
C ALA A 159 -24.37 71.05 -22.02
N GLN A 160 -24.87 69.82 -22.08
CA GLN A 160 -25.56 69.21 -23.23
C GLN A 160 -27.08 69.41 -23.21
N GLN A 161 -27.61 70.26 -22.31
CA GLN A 161 -29.05 70.40 -22.14
C GLN A 161 -29.77 70.94 -23.38
N LYS A 162 -30.59 70.04 -23.96
CA LYS A 162 -32.01 70.34 -24.16
C LYS A 162 -33.00 69.32 -23.58
N ASN A 163 -32.62 68.12 -23.10
CA ASN A 163 -33.63 67.20 -22.54
C ASN A 163 -33.12 66.13 -21.53
N PRO A 164 -33.58 66.13 -20.25
CA PRO A 164 -33.10 65.23 -19.18
C PRO A 164 -33.53 63.75 -19.27
N GLN A 165 -34.58 63.41 -20.02
CA GLN A 165 -35.01 62.01 -20.19
C GLN A 165 -34.02 61.14 -21.00
N ASP A 166 -33.22 61.78 -21.85
CA ASP A 166 -32.26 61.08 -22.74
C ASP A 166 -31.05 60.53 -21.97
N LEU A 167 -30.76 61.10 -20.79
CA LEU A 167 -29.66 60.66 -19.94
C LEU A 167 -29.95 59.35 -19.22
N GLU A 168 -31.09 59.29 -18.54
CA GLU A 168 -31.49 58.13 -17.75
C GLU A 168 -31.55 56.90 -18.67
N TRP A 169 -32.07 57.08 -19.87
CA TRP A 169 -32.12 56.03 -20.88
C TRP A 169 -30.73 55.56 -21.35
N LYS A 170 -29.77 56.47 -21.58
CA LYS A 170 -28.38 56.10 -21.96
C LYS A 170 -27.65 55.34 -20.85
N LEU A 171 -27.78 55.79 -19.60
CA LEU A 171 -27.16 55.12 -18.46
C LEU A 171 -27.74 53.72 -18.24
N LEU A 172 -29.06 53.59 -18.26
CA LEU A 172 -29.74 52.29 -18.14
C LEU A 172 -29.36 51.35 -19.29
N THR A 173 -29.21 51.87 -20.51
CA THR A 173 -28.79 51.08 -21.67
C THR A 173 -27.34 50.59 -21.53
N ALA A 174 -26.43 51.43 -21.06
CA ALA A 174 -25.03 51.04 -20.82
C ALA A 174 -24.92 49.97 -19.73
N ILE A 175 -25.62 50.15 -18.60
CA ILE A 175 -25.67 49.15 -17.52
C ILE A 175 -26.29 47.84 -18.02
N ALA A 176 -27.39 47.91 -18.78
CA ALA A 176 -28.01 46.71 -19.34
C ALA A 176 -27.08 45.97 -20.32
N SER A 177 -26.30 46.69 -21.14
CA SER A 177 -25.31 46.07 -22.03
C SER A 177 -24.22 45.36 -21.25
N PHE A 178 -23.64 46.04 -20.25
CA PHE A 178 -22.62 45.45 -19.38
C PHE A 178 -23.14 44.18 -18.68
N LEU A 179 -24.33 44.24 -18.08
CA LEU A 179 -24.94 43.07 -17.42
C LEU A 179 -25.19 41.92 -18.40
N ARG A 180 -25.65 42.19 -19.63
CA ARG A 180 -25.81 41.15 -20.65
C ARG A 180 -24.50 40.50 -21.03
N GLU A 181 -23.44 41.27 -21.18
CA GLU A 181 -22.10 40.76 -21.49
C GLU A 181 -21.55 39.89 -20.35
N GLN A 182 -21.71 40.33 -19.10
CA GLN A 182 -21.31 39.55 -17.92
C GLN A 182 -22.11 38.24 -17.80
N ILE A 183 -23.44 38.29 -17.99
CA ILE A 183 -24.29 37.09 -18.00
C ILE A 183 -23.88 36.14 -19.12
N LYS A 184 -23.58 36.66 -20.31
CA LYS A 184 -23.13 35.85 -21.44
C LYS A 184 -21.80 35.17 -21.14
N SER A 185 -20.80 35.92 -20.64
CA SER A 185 -19.51 35.35 -20.26
C SER A 185 -19.66 34.25 -19.20
N LEU A 186 -20.50 34.46 -18.19
CA LEU A 186 -20.76 33.45 -17.16
C LEU A 186 -21.46 32.21 -17.70
N LYS A 187 -22.38 32.37 -18.66
CA LYS A 187 -23.02 31.25 -19.36
C LYS A 187 -22.02 30.46 -20.18
N ASP A 188 -21.18 31.16 -20.96
CA ASP A 188 -20.15 30.54 -21.79
C ASP A 188 -19.15 29.75 -20.90
N ASP A 189 -18.71 30.34 -19.78
CA ASP A 189 -17.85 29.67 -18.78
C ASP A 189 -18.51 28.45 -18.15
N PHE A 190 -19.81 28.55 -17.84
CA PHE A 190 -20.57 27.43 -17.27
C PHE A 190 -20.72 26.29 -18.28
N GLU A 191 -21.08 26.61 -19.53
CA GLU A 191 -21.18 25.62 -20.61
C GLU A 191 -19.83 24.95 -20.88
N GLU A 192 -18.72 25.70 -20.85
CA GLU A 192 -17.39 25.13 -20.98
C GLU A 192 -17.10 24.14 -19.84
N ARG A 193 -17.40 24.50 -18.59
CA ARG A 193 -17.22 23.62 -17.42
C ARG A 193 -18.05 22.35 -17.51
N GLN A 194 -19.29 22.43 -17.97
CA GLN A 194 -20.17 21.26 -18.17
C GLN A 194 -19.64 20.29 -19.23
N ARG A 195 -18.81 20.77 -20.15
CA ARG A 195 -18.17 19.90 -21.16
C ARG A 195 -16.93 19.20 -20.63
N ILE A 196 -16.25 19.73 -19.61
CA ILE A 196 -15.03 19.12 -19.06
C ILE A 196 -15.32 17.71 -18.57
N GLY A 197 -14.53 16.73 -19.03
CA GLY A 197 -14.69 15.32 -18.67
C GLY A 197 -15.64 14.55 -19.61
N ARG A 198 -16.33 15.23 -20.53
CA ARG A 198 -17.18 14.58 -21.53
C ARG A 198 -16.32 13.80 -22.53
N LYS A 199 -16.63 12.51 -22.72
CA LYS A 199 -16.11 11.66 -23.79
C LYS A 199 -16.87 11.92 -25.08
N ASP A 200 -16.16 12.18 -26.17
CA ASP A 200 -16.73 12.30 -27.51
C ASP A 200 -15.97 11.41 -28.51
N TYR A 201 -16.60 11.16 -29.67
CA TYR A 201 -16.07 10.34 -30.76
C TYR A 201 -15.85 11.19 -32.02
N PHE A 202 -14.76 10.93 -32.73
CA PHE A 202 -14.32 11.75 -33.85
C PHE A 202 -14.03 10.90 -35.10
N PHE A 203 -14.70 11.24 -36.20
CA PHE A 203 -14.45 10.63 -37.52
C PHE A 203 -13.37 11.40 -38.30
N ARG A 204 -12.16 11.46 -37.73
CA ARG A 204 -10.97 12.14 -38.28
C ARG A 204 -9.71 11.58 -37.62
N ASN A 205 -8.53 11.95 -38.11
CA ASN A 205 -7.24 11.42 -37.66
C ASN A 205 -6.52 12.25 -36.57
N VAL A 206 -7.08 13.40 -36.17
CA VAL A 206 -6.49 14.28 -35.13
C VAL A 206 -7.57 14.82 -34.20
N LEU A 207 -7.33 14.79 -32.89
CA LEU A 207 -8.24 15.36 -31.89
C LEU A 207 -8.25 16.90 -31.91
N PRO A 208 -9.36 17.56 -31.56
CA PRO A 208 -9.34 19.02 -31.42
C PRO A 208 -8.42 19.42 -30.26
N GLU A 209 -7.87 20.63 -30.30
CA GLU A 209 -6.89 21.10 -29.30
C GLU A 209 -7.37 21.01 -27.85
N ASN A 210 -8.69 21.18 -27.62
CA ASN A 210 -9.30 21.12 -26.30
C ASN A 210 -9.65 19.68 -25.84
N TYR A 211 -9.29 18.67 -26.62
CA TYR A 211 -9.49 17.27 -26.30
C TYR A 211 -8.17 16.56 -26.07
N VAL A 212 -8.19 15.62 -25.13
CA VAL A 212 -7.06 14.77 -24.81
C VAL A 212 -7.36 13.33 -25.24
N PRO A 213 -6.38 12.60 -25.80
CA PRO A 213 -6.56 11.19 -26.14
C PRO A 213 -6.80 10.33 -24.89
N MET A 214 -7.53 9.23 -25.09
CA MET A 214 -7.78 8.23 -24.05
C MET A 214 -6.48 7.52 -23.61
N GLY A 215 -6.44 7.01 -22.38
CA GLY A 215 -5.32 6.21 -21.85
C GLY A 215 -4.03 6.97 -21.57
N ILE A 216 -4.06 8.31 -21.63
CA ILE A 216 -2.88 9.12 -21.32
C ILE A 216 -2.86 9.55 -19.86
N LYS A 217 -1.65 9.69 -19.32
CA LYS A 217 -1.39 10.31 -18.02
C LYS A 217 -1.17 11.80 -18.20
N LEU A 218 -1.99 12.61 -17.55
CA LEU A 218 -1.98 14.07 -17.57
C LEU A 218 -1.43 14.65 -16.28
N LYS A 219 -0.88 15.86 -16.37
CA LYS A 219 -0.51 16.67 -15.21
C LYS A 219 -1.72 17.46 -14.74
N ALA A 220 -1.99 17.45 -13.45
CA ALA A 220 -3.10 18.17 -12.84
C ALA A 220 -3.00 19.70 -13.08
N GLN A 221 -1.79 20.25 -13.02
CA GLN A 221 -1.51 21.67 -13.34
C GLN A 221 -1.85 22.09 -14.77
N ASP A 222 -1.80 21.16 -15.74
CA ASP A 222 -2.06 21.48 -17.13
C ASP A 222 -3.58 21.54 -17.40
N TYR A 223 -4.38 20.81 -16.60
CA TYR A 223 -5.83 20.64 -16.74
C TYR A 223 -6.53 20.54 -15.36
N PRO A 224 -6.50 21.62 -14.54
CA PRO A 224 -6.91 21.57 -13.13
C PRO A 224 -8.39 21.21 -12.92
N LEU A 225 -9.28 21.69 -13.79
CA LEU A 225 -10.71 21.38 -13.71
C LEU A 225 -11.01 19.92 -14.04
N LEU A 226 -10.36 19.37 -15.07
CA LEU A 226 -10.51 17.95 -15.42
C LEU A 226 -9.94 17.04 -14.34
N TRP A 227 -8.78 17.40 -13.78
CA TRP A 227 -8.23 16.71 -12.62
C TRP A 227 -9.19 16.73 -11.44
N TYR A 228 -9.79 17.89 -11.13
CA TYR A 228 -10.76 18.01 -10.03
C TYR A 228 -11.98 17.11 -10.24
N TYR A 229 -12.58 17.10 -11.42
CA TYR A 229 -13.74 16.26 -11.71
C TYR A 229 -13.45 14.76 -11.77
N THR A 230 -12.19 14.37 -11.89
CA THR A 230 -11.79 12.95 -11.88
C THR A 230 -11.34 12.47 -10.50
N ILE A 231 -11.42 13.30 -9.45
CA ILE A 231 -11.12 12.88 -8.08
C ILE A 231 -12.08 11.76 -7.68
N GLY A 232 -11.53 10.62 -7.25
CA GLY A 232 -12.30 9.44 -6.86
C GLY A 232 -12.55 8.44 -7.99
N THR A 233 -12.23 8.80 -9.24
CA THR A 233 -12.21 7.84 -10.35
C THR A 233 -10.90 7.04 -10.38
N ALA A 234 -10.91 5.88 -11.04
CA ALA A 234 -9.70 5.07 -11.20
C ALA A 234 -8.64 5.83 -12.02
N GLY A 235 -7.41 5.91 -11.50
CA GLY A 235 -6.29 6.57 -12.18
C GLY A 235 -6.01 8.00 -11.75
N ASN A 236 -6.81 8.62 -10.87
CA ASN A 236 -6.50 9.91 -10.26
C ASN A 236 -5.83 9.73 -8.89
N ASP A 237 -4.57 10.16 -8.75
CA ASP A 237 -3.77 9.97 -7.53
C ASP A 237 -4.01 11.04 -6.44
N ARG A 238 -4.92 11.99 -6.68
CA ARG A 238 -5.18 13.19 -5.85
C ARG A 238 -3.95 14.07 -5.61
N ARG A 239 -2.88 13.89 -6.38
CA ARG A 239 -1.64 14.63 -6.31
C ARG A 239 -1.44 15.41 -7.61
N ASN A 240 -0.44 15.03 -8.39
CA ASN A 240 0.04 15.83 -9.51
C ASN A 240 -0.38 15.25 -10.86
N TYR A 241 -0.91 14.03 -10.89
CA TYR A 241 -1.20 13.34 -12.13
C TYR A 241 -2.52 12.58 -12.07
N PHE A 242 -3.15 12.44 -13.23
CA PHE A 242 -4.32 11.58 -13.37
C PHE A 242 -4.31 10.92 -14.74
N GLU A 243 -4.91 9.74 -14.84
CA GLU A 243 -4.98 8.97 -16.08
C GLU A 243 -6.41 8.99 -16.62
N ILE A 244 -6.54 9.25 -17.92
CA ILE A 244 -7.81 9.12 -18.63
C ILE A 244 -8.07 7.62 -18.88
N PRO A 245 -9.31 7.13 -18.75
CA PRO A 245 -9.65 5.74 -19.10
C PRO A 245 -9.08 5.32 -20.45
N LYS A 246 -8.73 4.04 -20.59
CA LYS A 246 -8.15 3.51 -21.83
C LYS A 246 -9.19 3.54 -22.97
N SER A 247 -8.71 3.68 -24.20
CA SER A 247 -9.55 3.58 -25.41
C SER A 247 -10.13 2.17 -25.60
N ASN A 248 -11.07 2.03 -26.54
CA ASN A 248 -11.71 0.75 -26.89
C ASN A 248 -12.50 0.13 -25.73
N GLN A 249 -13.08 0.97 -24.89
CA GLN A 249 -13.97 0.56 -23.81
C GLN A 249 -15.38 1.11 -24.07
N TYR A 250 -16.37 0.26 -23.84
CA TYR A 250 -17.77 0.65 -23.87
C TYR A 250 -18.12 1.51 -22.67
N SER A 251 -18.80 2.61 -22.91
CA SER A 251 -19.31 3.48 -21.86
C SER A 251 -20.71 2.99 -21.46
N LYS A 252 -20.86 2.55 -20.22
CA LYS A 252 -22.15 2.20 -19.62
C LYS A 252 -22.58 3.34 -18.69
N GLY A 253 -23.80 3.85 -18.87
CA GLY A 253 -24.40 4.81 -17.93
C GLY A 253 -24.66 4.16 -16.58
N THR A 254 -24.48 4.91 -15.50
CA THR A 254 -24.80 4.47 -14.13
C THR A 254 -25.33 5.66 -13.33
N ASP A 255 -26.32 5.41 -12.48
CA ASP A 255 -26.82 6.38 -11.50
C ASP A 255 -26.11 6.21 -10.13
N ILE A 256 -25.24 5.21 -10.00
CA ILE A 256 -24.50 4.91 -8.77
C ILE A 256 -23.16 5.65 -8.82
N THR A 257 -23.03 6.73 -8.04
CA THR A 257 -21.84 7.59 -8.02
C THR A 257 -20.52 6.83 -7.80
N LYS A 258 -20.55 5.74 -7.02
CA LYS A 258 -19.35 4.90 -6.73
C LYS A 258 -18.86 4.10 -7.93
N GLU A 259 -19.70 3.87 -8.94
CA GLU A 259 -19.33 3.13 -10.14
C GLU A 259 -18.71 4.05 -11.22
N ILE A 260 -18.84 5.37 -11.09
CA ILE A 260 -18.33 6.34 -12.06
C ILE A 260 -16.80 6.20 -12.15
N GLY A 261 -16.32 5.90 -13.37
CA GLY A 261 -14.90 5.69 -13.64
C GLY A 261 -14.35 4.33 -13.20
N THR A 262 -15.20 3.40 -12.74
CA THR A 262 -14.78 2.01 -12.50
C THR A 262 -14.76 1.21 -13.81
N PHE A 263 -13.90 0.19 -13.87
CA PHE A 263 -13.85 -0.73 -15.01
C PHE A 263 -14.64 -2.00 -14.67
N GLY A 264 -15.66 -2.30 -15.47
CA GLY A 264 -16.35 -3.58 -15.48
C GLY A 264 -15.85 -4.45 -16.63
N MET A 265 -15.90 -5.76 -16.47
CA MET A 265 -15.76 -6.69 -17.59
C MET A 265 -17.15 -7.04 -18.10
N CYS A 266 -17.36 -6.90 -19.41
CA CYS A 266 -18.53 -7.45 -20.11
C CYS A 266 -18.16 -8.79 -20.76
N GLY A 267 -19.16 -9.61 -21.06
CA GLY A 267 -18.99 -10.75 -21.97
C GLY A 267 -20.35 -11.26 -22.43
N LEU A 268 -20.40 -12.42 -23.06
CA LEU A 268 -21.64 -12.95 -23.64
C LEU A 268 -22.57 -13.48 -22.54
N PRO A 269 -23.89 -13.54 -22.79
CA PRO A 269 -24.80 -14.10 -21.81
C PRO A 269 -24.48 -15.56 -21.59
N GLU A 270 -24.90 -16.08 -20.45
CA GLU A 270 -24.90 -17.53 -20.32
C GLU A 270 -25.90 -18.09 -21.32
N ILE A 271 -25.42 -18.99 -22.16
CA ILE A 271 -26.29 -19.73 -23.06
C ILE A 271 -26.47 -21.10 -22.44
N GLU A 272 -27.67 -21.34 -21.94
CA GLU A 272 -28.11 -22.67 -21.51
C GLU A 272 -28.93 -23.30 -22.64
N ILE A 273 -28.46 -24.43 -23.18
CA ILE A 273 -29.20 -25.18 -24.18
C ILE A 273 -29.56 -26.53 -23.60
N ASN A 274 -30.85 -26.84 -23.56
CA ASN A 274 -31.33 -28.19 -23.27
C ASN A 274 -31.56 -28.92 -24.59
N ILE A 275 -30.73 -29.93 -24.86
CA ILE A 275 -30.84 -30.78 -26.04
C ILE A 275 -31.47 -32.10 -25.61
N ASN A 276 -32.63 -32.43 -26.17
CA ASN A 276 -33.19 -33.78 -26.10
C ASN A 276 -32.40 -34.68 -27.05
N ALA A 277 -31.37 -35.34 -26.54
CA ALA A 277 -30.52 -36.23 -27.33
C ALA A 277 -30.45 -37.62 -26.69
N LEU A 278 -30.74 -38.64 -27.51
CA LEU A 278 -30.60 -40.07 -27.22
C LEU A 278 -29.12 -40.52 -27.29
N LEU A 279 -28.18 -39.67 -26.86
CA LEU A 279 -26.75 -39.91 -26.99
C LEU A 279 -26.13 -40.24 -25.64
N ALA A 280 -25.62 -41.47 -25.55
CA ALA A 280 -24.82 -41.95 -24.44
C ALA A 280 -23.42 -41.33 -24.50
N GLY A 281 -22.99 -40.70 -23.40
CA GLY A 281 -21.56 -40.63 -23.04
C GLY A 281 -20.79 -39.31 -23.22
N GLY A 282 -21.45 -38.17 -23.45
CA GLY A 282 -20.75 -36.86 -23.52
C GLY A 282 -20.67 -36.14 -22.17
N SER A 283 -19.73 -36.50 -21.30
CA SER A 283 -19.46 -35.73 -20.07
C SER A 283 -18.22 -34.84 -20.26
N GLY A 284 -18.41 -33.52 -20.29
CA GLY A 284 -17.33 -32.53 -20.20
C GLY A 284 -17.75 -31.37 -19.31
N ASN A 285 -16.82 -30.51 -18.89
CA ASN A 285 -17.11 -29.44 -17.91
C ASN A 285 -18.28 -28.53 -18.30
N ALA A 286 -18.52 -28.32 -19.60
CA ALA A 286 -19.61 -27.51 -20.14
C ALA A 286 -20.94 -28.25 -20.35
N PHE A 287 -20.97 -29.58 -20.20
CA PHE A 287 -22.13 -30.40 -20.44
C PHE A 287 -22.54 -31.11 -19.15
N LYS A 288 -23.77 -30.84 -18.70
CA LYS A 288 -24.39 -31.53 -17.56
C LYS A 288 -25.50 -32.41 -18.08
N THR A 289 -25.40 -33.71 -17.85
CA THR A 289 -26.53 -34.61 -17.99
C THR A 289 -27.34 -34.54 -16.70
N SER A 290 -28.58 -34.06 -16.75
CA SER A 290 -29.46 -34.05 -15.57
C SER A 290 -30.01 -35.45 -15.33
N TRP A 291 -29.17 -36.34 -14.79
CA TRP A 291 -29.66 -37.59 -14.21
C TRP A 291 -30.09 -37.27 -12.78
N THR A 292 -31.34 -36.84 -12.62
CA THR A 292 -31.98 -36.98 -11.32
C THR A 292 -32.06 -38.47 -11.05
N ASN A 293 -31.18 -38.94 -10.16
CA ASN A 293 -31.16 -40.29 -9.61
C ASN A 293 -32.56 -40.92 -9.60
N ASN A 294 -32.74 -42.00 -10.34
CA ASN A 294 -33.47 -43.15 -9.85
C ASN A 294 -33.12 -44.36 -10.72
N TYR A 295 -32.65 -45.40 -10.04
CA TYR A 295 -32.57 -46.77 -10.48
C TYR A 295 -33.36 -47.06 -11.77
N ILE A 296 -32.65 -47.26 -12.89
CA ILE A 296 -33.23 -47.92 -14.06
C ILE A 296 -33.31 -49.41 -13.74
N THR A 297 -34.35 -49.80 -12.98
CA THR A 297 -34.83 -51.18 -12.96
C THR A 297 -35.82 -51.33 -14.10
N GLY A 298 -35.44 -52.16 -15.07
CA GLY A 298 -36.13 -52.31 -16.35
C GLY A 298 -37.61 -52.65 -16.24
N SER A 299 -38.41 -51.89 -16.97
CA SER A 299 -39.74 -52.27 -17.44
C SER A 299 -40.11 -51.29 -18.54
N GLY A 300 -40.54 -51.79 -19.70
CA GLY A 300 -40.67 -51.05 -20.96
C GLY A 300 -41.77 -49.98 -20.98
N GLY A 301 -41.54 -48.87 -20.27
CA GLY A 301 -42.32 -47.64 -20.33
C GLY A 301 -41.52 -46.52 -20.98
N SER A 302 -42.19 -45.67 -21.77
CA SER A 302 -41.64 -44.49 -22.44
C SER A 302 -40.49 -43.85 -21.67
N TYR A 303 -39.32 -43.79 -22.32
CA TYR A 303 -38.14 -43.13 -21.78
C TYR A 303 -38.47 -41.68 -21.42
N PRO A 304 -38.35 -41.27 -20.14
CA PRO A 304 -38.45 -39.87 -19.79
C PRO A 304 -37.29 -39.13 -20.47
N ASP A 305 -37.60 -37.97 -21.04
CA ASP A 305 -36.73 -37.15 -21.87
C ASP A 305 -35.34 -36.94 -21.25
N ASN A 306 -34.33 -37.62 -21.79
CA ASN A 306 -32.93 -37.38 -21.44
C ASN A 306 -32.52 -36.02 -22.01
N THR A 307 -32.43 -35.03 -21.12
CA THR A 307 -32.00 -33.66 -21.44
C THR A 307 -30.50 -33.51 -21.14
N LEU A 308 -29.73 -33.17 -22.18
CA LEU A 308 -28.35 -32.72 -22.07
C LEU A 308 -28.36 -31.19 -21.96
N ALA A 309 -27.92 -30.67 -20.82
CA ALA A 309 -27.77 -29.23 -20.60
C ALA A 309 -26.35 -28.79 -20.98
N PHE A 310 -26.22 -27.87 -21.92
CA PHE A 310 -24.99 -27.17 -22.23
C PHE A 310 -24.95 -25.82 -21.49
N SER A 311 -23.80 -25.48 -20.91
CA SER A 311 -23.52 -24.23 -20.21
C SER A 311 -22.28 -23.58 -20.84
N ALA A 312 -22.50 -22.49 -21.58
CA ALA A 312 -21.47 -21.84 -22.38
C ALA A 312 -20.32 -21.24 -21.54
N SER A 313 -20.60 -20.67 -20.36
CA SER A 313 -19.58 -20.09 -19.45
C SER A 313 -18.54 -21.11 -18.99
N LYS A 314 -18.94 -22.38 -18.94
CA LYS A 314 -18.04 -23.48 -18.56
C LYS A 314 -17.18 -23.97 -19.72
N ALA A 315 -17.57 -23.66 -20.95
CA ALA A 315 -16.78 -23.95 -22.15
C ALA A 315 -15.78 -22.82 -22.45
N SER A 316 -16.16 -21.57 -22.19
CA SER A 316 -15.32 -20.41 -22.40
C SER A 316 -15.70 -19.31 -21.43
N GLU A 317 -14.68 -18.69 -20.82
CA GLU A 317 -14.88 -17.59 -19.88
C GLU A 317 -15.54 -16.35 -20.51
N VAL A 318 -15.63 -16.28 -21.84
CA VAL A 318 -16.29 -15.16 -22.52
C VAL A 318 -17.81 -15.21 -22.33
N TYR A 319 -18.42 -16.38 -22.10
CA TYR A 319 -19.86 -16.54 -21.86
C TYR A 319 -20.22 -16.46 -20.37
N GLY A 320 -21.47 -16.11 -20.07
CA GLY A 320 -21.97 -15.88 -18.71
C GLY A 320 -21.57 -14.54 -18.07
N ARG A 321 -20.94 -13.62 -18.80
CA ARG A 321 -20.38 -12.37 -18.26
C ARG A 321 -21.27 -11.12 -18.47
N SER A 322 -22.14 -11.05 -19.48
CA SER A 322 -23.12 -9.95 -19.67
C SER A 322 -24.23 -10.34 -20.65
N SER A 323 -25.31 -9.58 -20.84
CA SER A 323 -26.43 -9.97 -21.72
C SER A 323 -26.27 -9.63 -23.21
N GLU A 324 -25.16 -9.04 -23.64
CA GLU A 324 -25.04 -8.40 -24.96
C GLU A 324 -23.93 -9.02 -25.83
N VAL A 325 -24.18 -9.13 -27.15
CA VAL A 325 -23.25 -9.68 -28.16
C VAL A 325 -22.93 -8.57 -29.17
N GLU A 326 -21.65 -8.27 -29.36
CA GLU A 326 -21.21 -7.26 -30.33
C GLU A 326 -21.09 -7.79 -31.75
N VAL A 327 -21.57 -6.99 -32.71
CA VAL A 327 -21.46 -7.21 -34.16
C VAL A 327 -20.96 -5.93 -34.81
N ASN A 328 -19.94 -6.04 -35.68
CA ASN A 328 -19.36 -5.02 -36.57
C ASN A 328 -19.20 -3.59 -36.01
N ARG A 329 -17.95 -3.13 -35.82
CA ARG A 329 -17.67 -1.76 -35.35
C ARG A 329 -16.98 -0.88 -36.39
N VAL A 330 -17.32 0.40 -36.34
CA VAL A 330 -16.56 1.48 -37.00
C VAL A 330 -15.58 2.05 -35.97
N HIS A 331 -14.32 2.25 -36.37
CA HIS A 331 -13.31 2.85 -35.51
C HIS A 331 -13.42 4.38 -35.55
N TYR A 332 -13.56 5.00 -34.38
CA TYR A 332 -13.50 6.45 -34.19
C TYR A 332 -12.30 6.79 -33.30
N LEU A 333 -11.75 8.00 -33.44
CA LEU A 333 -10.88 8.53 -32.39
C LEU A 333 -11.74 8.88 -31.17
N GLU A 334 -11.28 8.47 -30.00
CA GLU A 334 -11.89 8.78 -28.72
C GLU A 334 -11.08 9.87 -28.02
N GLY A 335 -11.76 10.84 -27.43
CA GLY A 335 -11.11 11.86 -26.62
C GLY A 335 -12.04 12.39 -25.53
N VAL A 336 -11.43 12.91 -24.48
CA VAL A 336 -12.13 13.62 -23.40
C VAL A 336 -11.93 15.12 -23.57
N TYR A 337 -13.00 15.91 -23.47
CA TYR A 337 -12.87 17.37 -23.46
C TYR A 337 -12.17 17.80 -22.16
N ALA A 338 -10.98 18.38 -22.30
CA ALA A 338 -10.15 18.83 -21.18
C ALA A 338 -10.13 20.36 -21.04
N GLY A 339 -10.72 21.07 -22.00
CA GLY A 339 -10.60 22.53 -22.12
C GLY A 339 -9.22 22.94 -22.65
N LYS A 340 -8.94 24.25 -22.63
CA LYS A 340 -7.63 24.76 -23.04
C LYS A 340 -6.56 24.38 -22.03
N LYS A 341 -5.45 23.84 -22.53
CA LYS A 341 -4.27 23.55 -21.71
C LYS A 341 -3.77 24.84 -21.04
N GLN A 342 -3.65 24.84 -19.72
CA GLN A 342 -3.14 25.99 -19.00
C GLN A 342 -1.61 26.05 -19.10
N LYS A 343 -1.05 27.26 -19.20
CA LYS A 343 0.40 27.45 -19.03
C LYS A 343 0.72 27.18 -17.57
N SER A 344 1.70 26.31 -17.32
CA SER A 344 2.04 25.84 -15.97
C SER A 344 2.49 27.01 -15.09
N ASP A 345 1.57 27.50 -14.25
CA ASP A 345 1.87 28.41 -13.15
C ASP A 345 1.71 27.62 -11.85
N GLN A 346 2.84 27.13 -11.33
CA GLN A 346 2.84 26.25 -10.17
C GLN A 346 2.24 26.90 -8.93
N ASN A 347 2.34 28.23 -8.80
CA ASN A 347 1.80 28.94 -7.65
C ASN A 347 0.26 28.97 -7.70
N LYS A 348 -0.32 29.34 -8.85
CA LYS A 348 -1.79 29.32 -9.03
C LYS A 348 -2.38 27.93 -8.84
N PHE A 349 -1.67 26.90 -9.29
CA PHE A 349 -2.12 25.52 -9.09
C PHE A 349 -2.07 25.12 -7.61
N ARG A 350 -1.01 25.47 -6.87
CA ARG A 350 -0.93 25.23 -5.42
C ARG A 350 -2.07 25.92 -4.68
N ASP A 351 -2.33 27.19 -4.99
CA ASP A 351 -3.44 27.95 -4.38
C ASP A 351 -4.80 27.28 -4.64
N PHE A 352 -5.01 26.76 -5.85
CA PHE A 352 -6.21 26.01 -6.20
C PHE A 352 -6.38 24.72 -5.39
N ILE A 353 -5.30 23.94 -5.22
CA ILE A 353 -5.30 22.73 -4.40
C ILE A 353 -5.60 23.03 -2.93
N GLU A 354 -5.00 24.09 -2.38
CA GLU A 354 -5.29 24.52 -1.01
C GLU A 354 -6.73 24.97 -0.82
N GLN A 355 -7.32 25.66 -1.79
CA GLN A 355 -8.74 26.04 -1.75
C GLN A 355 -9.67 24.83 -1.75
N ILE A 356 -9.36 23.80 -2.53
CA ILE A 356 -10.14 22.55 -2.51
C ILE A 356 -10.01 21.86 -1.16
N ARG A 357 -8.79 21.73 -0.64
CA ARG A 357 -8.52 21.09 0.64
C ARG A 357 -9.27 21.78 1.79
N LYS A 358 -9.23 23.12 1.84
CA LYS A 358 -9.98 23.91 2.83
C LYS A 358 -11.49 23.68 2.72
N LYS A 359 -12.04 23.55 1.50
CA LYS A 359 -13.47 23.25 1.30
C LYS A 359 -13.84 21.84 1.74
N ASP A 360 -12.98 20.86 1.51
CA ASP A 360 -13.21 19.48 1.95
C ASP A 360 -13.14 19.37 3.48
N GLU A 361 -12.19 20.06 4.12
CA GLU A 361 -12.09 20.18 5.58
C GLU A 361 -13.35 20.83 6.17
N GLN A 362 -13.82 21.95 5.59
CA GLN A 362 -15.08 22.59 6.00
C GLN A 362 -16.32 21.71 5.81
N ARG A 363 -16.34 20.84 4.78
CA ARG A 363 -17.44 19.89 4.57
C ARG A 363 -17.48 18.77 5.60
N LEU A 364 -16.32 18.34 6.10
CA LEU A 364 -16.21 17.32 7.14
C LEU A 364 -16.64 17.85 8.52
N GLU A 365 -16.53 19.16 8.76
CA GLU A 365 -16.95 19.81 10.01
C GLU A 365 -18.44 20.14 10.06
N LEU A 366 -19.15 20.12 8.93
CA LEU A 366 -20.60 20.28 8.92
C LEU A 366 -21.24 18.95 9.37
N PRO A 367 -22.04 18.94 10.46
CA PRO A 367 -22.81 17.76 10.82
C PRO A 367 -23.64 17.34 9.62
N GLU A 368 -23.73 16.02 9.34
CA GLU A 368 -24.56 15.45 8.28
C GLU A 368 -25.92 16.16 8.29
N GLN A 369 -26.11 17.11 7.36
CA GLN A 369 -27.39 17.79 7.24
C GLN A 369 -28.38 16.71 6.85
N GLU A 370 -29.45 16.57 7.65
CA GLU A 370 -30.56 15.70 7.33
C GLU A 370 -30.94 15.91 5.86
N PRO A 371 -31.19 14.83 5.10
CA PRO A 371 -31.52 14.94 3.68
C PRO A 371 -32.66 15.96 3.52
N PRO A 372 -32.58 16.86 2.53
CA PRO A 372 -33.58 17.89 2.34
C PRO A 372 -34.96 17.24 2.32
N LEU A 373 -35.84 17.71 3.22
CA LEU A 373 -37.22 17.26 3.32
C LEU A 373 -37.80 17.15 1.92
N GLU A 374 -38.25 15.94 1.57
CA GLU A 374 -38.82 15.59 0.29
C GLU A 374 -39.88 16.65 -0.09
N VAL A 375 -39.52 17.53 -1.04
CA VAL A 375 -40.41 18.59 -1.49
C VAL A 375 -41.52 17.89 -2.26
N LYS A 376 -42.62 17.60 -1.57
CA LYS A 376 -43.81 17.04 -2.21
C LYS A 376 -44.20 17.98 -3.35
N PRO A 377 -44.36 17.48 -4.58
CA PRO A 377 -44.74 18.32 -5.71
C PRO A 377 -46.07 19.00 -5.35
N VAL A 378 -46.04 20.32 -5.26
CA VAL A 378 -47.26 21.13 -5.14
C VAL A 378 -47.96 21.01 -6.50
N TYR A 379 -48.92 20.10 -6.59
CA TYR A 379 -49.84 20.04 -7.72
C TYR A 379 -50.67 21.31 -7.72
N ILE A 380 -50.24 22.29 -8.53
CA ILE A 380 -51.09 23.43 -8.89
C ILE A 380 -52.19 22.86 -9.80
N ARG A 381 -53.33 22.50 -9.21
CA ARG A 381 -54.57 22.22 -9.96
C ARG A 381 -54.99 23.51 -10.66
N GLY A 382 -54.97 23.55 -11.99
CA GLY A 382 -55.74 24.55 -12.73
C GLY A 382 -55.13 25.15 -14.00
N LEU A 383 -54.27 24.46 -14.75
CA LEU A 383 -53.97 24.90 -16.12
C LEU A 383 -54.74 24.05 -17.14
N PRO A 384 -55.59 24.67 -18.00
CA PRO A 384 -56.31 23.96 -19.04
C PRO A 384 -55.33 23.46 -20.10
N SER A 385 -55.49 22.19 -20.48
CA SER A 385 -54.74 21.55 -21.56
C SER A 385 -54.97 22.28 -22.88
N VAL A 386 -53.91 22.85 -23.46
CA VAL A 386 -53.90 23.27 -24.86
C VAL A 386 -53.65 22.01 -25.69
N GLN A 387 -54.67 21.57 -26.42
CA GLN A 387 -54.54 20.57 -27.47
C GLN A 387 -53.81 21.20 -28.67
N TYR A 388 -52.73 20.56 -29.12
CA TYR A 388 -52.13 20.78 -30.44
C TYR A 388 -52.71 19.79 -31.43
#